data_AF-U6SPH1-F1
#
_entry.id   AF-U6SPH1-F1
#
_cell.length_a   1.000
_cell.length_b   1.000
_cell.length_c   1.000
_cell.angle_alpha   90.00
_cell.angle_beta   90.00
_cell.angle_gamma   90.00
#
_symmetry.space_group_name_H-M   'P 1'
#
loop_
_entity.id
_entity.type
_entity.pdbx_description
1 polymer ?
#
loop_
_entity_poly.entity_id
_entity_poly.type
_entity_poly.pdbx_seq_one_letter_code
_entity_poly.pdbx_strand_id
1 'polypeptide(L)'
;MNALQKFEMEELEGVELTEETKDRFKINDLDQLNWAFRKYNALLEEKKKKEQLAAAEIERITMWINEEKKPIEDSLQFFEFLIKEYHQEQLVADPKAKTISTPYGKSKSRAVKEAPKQVNKDFVLDYVKSNNLTDFIKEEVKWADLKKTLKIADVRGKKIVLNEDGQVVPGVEVTEANTSFKVEV
;
A
#
# COMPACT_ATOMS: atom_id res chain seq x y z
N MET A 1 -10.55 -5.32 -26.72
CA MET A 1 -9.73 -5.87 -27.83
C MET A 1 -10.52 -5.81 -29.12
N ASN A 2 -10.08 -4.92 -30.01
CA ASN A 2 -10.64 -4.75 -31.35
C ASN A 2 -10.00 -5.73 -32.35
N ALA A 3 -10.44 -5.69 -33.61
CA ALA A 3 -9.96 -6.60 -34.66
C ALA A 3 -8.45 -6.46 -34.93
N LEU A 4 -7.91 -5.24 -34.88
CA LEU A 4 -6.48 -4.98 -35.09
C LEU A 4 -5.64 -5.60 -33.98
N GLN A 5 -5.99 -5.38 -32.72
CA GLN A 5 -5.28 -5.97 -31.58
C GLN A 5 -5.36 -7.50 -31.57
N LYS A 6 -6.47 -8.08 -32.05
CA LYS A 6 -6.58 -9.54 -32.18
C LYS A 6 -5.59 -10.07 -33.23
N PHE A 7 -5.49 -9.42 -34.38
CA PHE A 7 -4.47 -9.75 -35.38
C PHE A 7 -3.05 -9.56 -34.83
N GLU A 8 -2.82 -8.53 -34.01
CA GLU A 8 -1.51 -8.36 -33.38
C GLU A 8 -1.13 -9.53 -32.46
N MET A 9 -2.10 -10.02 -31.69
CA MET A 9 -1.92 -11.16 -30.77
C MET A 9 -1.67 -12.47 -31.52
N GLU A 10 -2.37 -12.71 -32.62
CA GLU A 10 -2.20 -13.90 -33.45
C GLU A 10 -0.79 -13.96 -34.08
N GLU A 11 -0.22 -12.83 -34.49
CA GLU A 11 1.18 -12.77 -34.93
C GLU A 11 2.17 -13.07 -33.79
N LEU A 12 1.80 -12.83 -32.52
CA LEU A 12 2.64 -13.12 -31.36
C LEU A 12 2.55 -14.59 -30.88
N GLU A 13 1.43 -15.28 -31.10
CA GLU A 13 1.19 -16.65 -30.59
C GLU A 13 2.19 -17.71 -31.11
N GLY A 14 2.97 -17.39 -32.14
CA GLY A 14 4.03 -18.25 -32.68
C GLY A 14 5.46 -17.85 -32.31
N VAL A 15 5.66 -16.80 -31.48
CA VAL A 15 7.00 -16.27 -31.17
C VAL A 15 7.50 -16.83 -29.83
N GLU A 16 8.45 -17.77 -29.91
CA GLU A 16 9.16 -18.27 -28.73
C GLU A 16 10.30 -17.31 -28.33
N LEU A 17 10.31 -16.85 -27.08
CA LEU A 17 11.29 -15.87 -26.57
C LEU A 17 12.60 -16.56 -26.13
N THR A 18 13.35 -17.12 -27.08
CA THR A 18 14.71 -17.63 -26.90
C THR A 18 15.75 -16.51 -27.00
N GLU A 19 17.02 -16.77 -26.64
CA GLU A 19 18.08 -15.75 -26.82
C GLU A 19 18.30 -15.41 -28.31
N GLU A 20 18.18 -16.38 -29.21
CA GLU A 20 18.29 -16.16 -30.66
C GLU A 20 17.15 -15.32 -31.24
N THR A 21 15.94 -15.38 -30.67
CA THR A 21 14.84 -14.52 -31.11
C THR A 21 14.97 -13.10 -30.57
N LYS A 22 15.50 -12.91 -29.36
CA LYS A 22 15.76 -11.56 -28.80
C LYS A 22 16.71 -10.73 -29.68
N ASP A 23 17.76 -11.34 -30.22
CA ASP A 23 18.70 -10.66 -31.13
C ASP A 23 18.04 -10.26 -32.46
N ARG A 24 17.07 -11.06 -32.94
CA ARG A 24 16.29 -10.74 -34.16
C ARG A 24 15.27 -9.62 -33.97
N PHE A 25 14.79 -9.39 -32.74
CA PHE A 25 13.79 -8.37 -32.41
C PHE A 25 14.38 -7.05 -31.90
N LYS A 26 15.66 -6.79 -32.15
CA LYS A 26 16.26 -5.48 -31.86
C LYS A 26 15.61 -4.40 -32.73
N ILE A 27 15.13 -3.35 -32.07
CA ILE A 27 14.54 -2.18 -32.75
C ILE A 27 15.69 -1.31 -33.28
N ASN A 28 15.75 -1.16 -34.60
CA ASN A 28 16.78 -0.35 -35.29
C ASN A 28 16.19 0.86 -36.02
N ASP A 29 14.87 0.91 -36.21
CA ASP A 29 14.17 2.01 -36.89
C ASP A 29 12.82 2.34 -36.23
N LEU A 30 12.18 3.43 -36.70
CA LEU A 30 10.91 3.91 -36.17
C LEU A 30 9.72 2.98 -36.50
N ASP A 31 9.76 2.26 -37.62
CA ASP A 31 8.67 1.36 -38.02
C ASP A 31 8.66 0.12 -37.11
N GLN A 32 9.84 -0.42 -36.78
CA GLN A 32 10.04 -1.48 -35.80
C GLN A 32 9.63 -1.02 -34.39
N LEU A 33 9.92 0.22 -34.01
CA LEU A 33 9.47 0.78 -32.73
C LEU A 33 7.94 0.87 -32.69
N ASN A 34 7.31 1.34 -33.76
CA ASN A 34 5.85 1.43 -33.86
C ASN A 34 5.19 0.04 -33.82
N TRP A 35 5.78 -0.97 -34.49
CA TRP A 35 5.36 -2.37 -34.36
C TRP A 35 5.44 -2.84 -32.90
N ALA A 36 6.55 -2.58 -32.21
CA ALA A 36 6.71 -2.95 -30.81
C ALA A 36 5.64 -2.31 -29.91
N PHE A 37 5.29 -1.04 -30.14
CA PHE A 37 4.19 -0.38 -29.41
C PHE A 37 2.82 -0.98 -29.71
N ARG A 38 2.52 -1.35 -30.97
CA ARG A 38 1.27 -2.05 -31.32
C ARG A 38 1.15 -3.39 -30.58
N LYS A 39 2.23 -4.17 -30.55
CA LYS A 39 2.29 -5.44 -29.80
C LYS A 39 2.14 -5.24 -28.31
N TYR A 40 2.87 -4.29 -27.74
CA TYR A 40 2.81 -3.97 -26.33
C TYR A 40 1.40 -3.55 -25.90
N ASN A 41 0.74 -2.68 -26.68
CA ASN A 41 -0.63 -2.25 -26.40
C ASN A 41 -1.65 -3.40 -26.51
N ALA A 42 -1.51 -4.30 -27.49
CA ALA A 42 -2.37 -5.48 -27.60
C ALA A 42 -2.24 -6.41 -26.38
N LEU A 43 -1.01 -6.62 -25.90
CA LEU A 43 -0.73 -7.40 -24.69
C LEU A 43 -1.27 -6.73 -23.42
N LEU A 44 -1.14 -5.40 -23.29
CA LEU A 44 -1.71 -4.66 -22.17
C LEU A 44 -3.23 -4.78 -22.11
N GLU A 45 -3.91 -4.69 -23.25
CA GLU A 45 -5.35 -4.87 -23.35
C GLU A 45 -5.77 -6.31 -22.99
N GLU A 46 -5.01 -7.32 -23.44
CA GLU A 46 -5.27 -8.72 -23.08
C GLU A 46 -5.08 -8.96 -21.58
N LYS A 47 -3.97 -8.45 -21.01
CA LYS A 47 -3.69 -8.49 -19.58
C LYS A 47 -4.84 -7.88 -18.79
N LYS A 48 -5.27 -6.67 -19.17
CA LYS A 48 -6.39 -5.96 -18.52
C LYS A 48 -7.68 -6.79 -18.55
N LYS A 49 -8.00 -7.45 -19.67
CA LYS A 49 -9.17 -8.34 -19.75
C LYS A 49 -9.07 -9.52 -18.80
N LYS A 50 -7.90 -10.17 -18.72
CA LYS A 50 -7.67 -11.30 -17.80
C LYS A 50 -7.80 -10.83 -16.34
N GLU A 51 -7.24 -9.68 -16.02
CA GLU A 51 -7.37 -9.07 -14.69
C GLU A 51 -8.82 -8.70 -14.36
N GLN A 52 -9.58 -8.16 -15.30
CA GLN A 52 -11.00 -7.85 -15.12
C GLN A 52 -11.83 -9.11 -14.88
N LEU A 53 -11.59 -10.18 -15.64
CA LEU A 53 -12.26 -11.46 -15.44
C LEU A 53 -11.94 -12.05 -14.06
N ALA A 54 -10.66 -12.04 -13.68
CA ALA A 54 -10.23 -12.52 -12.38
C ALA A 54 -10.83 -11.69 -11.23
N ALA A 55 -10.87 -10.36 -11.36
CA ALA A 55 -11.48 -9.48 -10.38
C ALA A 55 -12.98 -9.76 -10.20
N ALA A 56 -13.71 -9.96 -11.30
CA ALA A 56 -15.13 -10.30 -11.26
C ALA A 56 -15.38 -11.65 -10.57
N GLU A 57 -14.52 -12.66 -10.80
CA GLU A 57 -14.66 -13.95 -10.14
C GLU A 57 -14.28 -13.89 -8.66
N ILE A 58 -13.24 -13.14 -8.30
CA ILE A 58 -12.89 -12.86 -6.90
C ILE A 58 -14.07 -12.19 -6.19
N GLU A 59 -14.69 -11.19 -6.81
CA GLU A 59 -15.87 -10.52 -6.26
C GLU A 59 -17.02 -11.50 -6.05
N ARG A 60 -17.31 -12.36 -7.04
CA ARG A 60 -18.36 -13.39 -6.94
C ARG A 60 -18.09 -14.38 -5.80
N ILE A 61 -16.86 -14.89 -5.69
CA ILE A 61 -16.45 -15.79 -4.61
C ILE A 61 -16.54 -15.08 -3.26
N THR A 62 -16.15 -13.80 -3.19
CA THR A 62 -16.24 -12.97 -1.98
C THR A 62 -17.69 -12.76 -1.55
N MET A 63 -18.60 -12.50 -2.49
CA MET A 63 -20.03 -12.40 -2.20
C MET A 63 -20.57 -13.73 -1.67
N TRP A 64 -20.30 -14.82 -2.37
CA TRP A 64 -20.74 -16.15 -1.96
C TRP A 64 -20.26 -16.52 -0.55
N ILE A 65 -18.97 -16.33 -0.24
CA ILE A 65 -18.47 -16.66 1.11
C ILE A 65 -19.06 -15.75 2.19
N ASN A 66 -19.35 -14.49 1.88
CA ASN A 66 -20.00 -13.59 2.84
C ASN A 66 -21.45 -14.01 3.10
N GLU A 67 -22.19 -14.47 2.08
CA GLU A 67 -23.53 -15.02 2.24
C GLU A 67 -23.54 -16.31 3.07
N GLU A 68 -22.61 -17.24 2.80
CA GLU A 68 -22.47 -18.48 3.57
C GLU A 68 -22.05 -18.22 5.03
N LYS A 69 -21.19 -17.22 5.27
CA LYS A 69 -20.74 -16.86 6.62
C LYS A 69 -21.80 -16.13 7.43
N LYS A 70 -22.67 -15.35 6.79
CA LYS A 70 -23.67 -14.53 7.47
C LYS A 70 -24.49 -15.29 8.54
N PRO A 71 -25.14 -16.44 8.27
CA PRO A 71 -25.90 -17.16 9.30
C PRO A 71 -25.03 -17.70 10.44
N ILE A 72 -23.76 -18.01 10.15
CA ILE A 72 -22.79 -18.45 11.17
C ILE A 72 -22.41 -17.25 12.04
N GLU A 73 -22.12 -16.10 11.44
CA GLU A 73 -21.82 -14.86 12.16
C GLU A 73 -22.99 -14.39 13.02
N ASP A 74 -24.22 -14.45 12.49
CA ASP A 74 -25.44 -14.14 13.24
C ASP A 74 -25.59 -15.07 14.46
N SER A 75 -25.34 -16.37 14.28
CA SER A 75 -25.36 -17.36 15.36
C SER A 75 -24.27 -17.10 16.40
N LEU A 76 -23.05 -16.79 15.95
CA LEU A 76 -21.94 -16.43 16.83
C LEU A 76 -22.24 -15.18 17.65
N GLN A 77 -22.77 -14.13 17.02
CA GLN A 77 -23.17 -12.90 17.69
C GLN A 77 -24.27 -13.15 18.72
N PHE A 78 -25.27 -13.96 18.38
CA PHE A 78 -26.33 -14.36 19.31
C PHE A 78 -25.77 -15.05 20.56
N PHE A 79 -24.91 -16.06 20.41
CA PHE A 79 -24.31 -16.74 21.55
C PHE A 79 -23.33 -15.84 22.33
N GLU A 80 -22.56 -14.99 21.65
CA GLU A 80 -21.69 -14.02 22.30
C GLU A 80 -22.49 -13.03 23.15
N PHE A 81 -23.66 -12.59 22.65
CA PHE A 81 -24.59 -11.75 23.40
C PHE A 81 -25.07 -12.44 24.68
N LEU A 82 -25.55 -13.69 24.59
CA LEU A 82 -25.98 -14.45 25.78
C LEU A 82 -24.85 -14.64 26.80
N ILE A 83 -23.63 -14.94 26.34
CA ILE A 83 -22.45 -15.08 27.20
C ILE A 83 -22.13 -13.74 27.90
N LYS A 84 -22.27 -12.61 27.19
CA LYS A 84 -22.05 -11.27 27.74
C LYS A 84 -23.11 -10.90 28.76
N GLU A 85 -24.39 -11.11 28.47
CA GLU A 85 -25.49 -10.84 29.41
C GLU A 85 -25.30 -11.62 30.70
N TYR A 86 -25.06 -12.93 30.61
CA TYR A 86 -24.81 -13.76 31.78
C TYR A 86 -23.59 -13.28 32.59
N HIS A 87 -22.45 -13.00 31.94
CA HIS A 87 -21.27 -12.51 32.65
C HIS A 87 -21.50 -11.14 33.28
N GLN A 88 -22.30 -10.27 32.65
CA GLN A 88 -22.67 -8.98 33.21
C GLN A 88 -23.51 -9.14 34.49
N GLU A 89 -24.50 -10.03 34.49
CA GLU A 89 -25.27 -10.35 35.71
C GLU A 89 -24.38 -10.87 36.84
N GLN A 90 -23.43 -11.77 36.52
CA GLN A 90 -22.48 -12.28 37.51
C GLN A 90 -21.57 -11.19 38.07
N LEU A 91 -21.16 -10.20 37.26
CA LEU A 91 -20.36 -9.07 37.72
C LEU A 91 -21.14 -8.09 38.61
N VAL A 92 -22.43 -7.91 38.33
CA VAL A 92 -23.33 -7.11 39.19
C VAL A 92 -23.49 -7.79 40.55
N ALA A 93 -23.63 -9.12 40.57
CA ALA A 93 -23.73 -9.89 41.81
C ALA A 93 -22.40 -9.98 42.57
N ASP A 94 -21.27 -10.20 41.87
CA ASP A 94 -19.92 -10.23 42.43
C ASP A 94 -18.92 -9.46 41.54
N PRO A 95 -18.49 -8.25 41.93
CA PRO A 95 -17.50 -7.47 41.21
C PRO A 95 -16.12 -8.15 41.05
N LYS A 96 -15.84 -9.24 41.80
CA LYS A 96 -14.62 -10.04 41.66
C LYS A 96 -14.73 -11.13 40.58
N ALA A 97 -15.93 -11.42 40.08
CA ALA A 97 -16.18 -12.40 39.03
C ALA A 97 -15.72 -11.92 37.63
N LYS A 98 -14.46 -11.48 37.52
CA LYS A 98 -13.87 -10.92 36.28
C LYS A 98 -13.62 -11.97 35.19
N THR A 99 -13.73 -13.24 35.54
CA THR A 99 -13.51 -14.35 34.62
C THR A 99 -14.43 -15.49 34.99
N ILE A 100 -15.24 -15.91 34.04
CA ILE A 100 -16.05 -17.12 34.11
C ILE A 100 -15.39 -18.16 33.22
N SER A 101 -15.09 -19.33 33.77
CA SER A 101 -14.33 -20.38 33.08
C SER A 101 -15.07 -21.70 33.16
N THR A 102 -15.21 -22.36 32.01
CA THR A 102 -15.70 -23.73 31.88
C THR A 102 -14.69 -24.56 31.08
N PRO A 103 -14.83 -25.90 31.01
CA PRO A 103 -13.99 -26.72 30.14
C PRO A 103 -14.10 -26.35 28.65
N TYR A 104 -15.20 -25.71 28.23
CA TYR A 104 -15.48 -25.36 26.84
C TYR A 104 -15.15 -23.92 26.46
N GLY A 105 -14.72 -23.08 27.41
CA GLY A 105 -14.39 -21.70 27.11
C GLY A 105 -14.29 -20.80 28.33
N LYS A 106 -13.94 -19.53 28.08
CA LYS A 106 -13.81 -18.51 29.12
C LYS A 106 -14.38 -17.19 28.63
N SER A 107 -15.17 -16.54 29.47
CA SER A 107 -15.57 -15.15 29.29
C SER A 107 -14.76 -14.29 30.27
N LYS A 108 -14.13 -13.22 29.77
CA LYS A 108 -13.28 -12.32 30.58
C LYS A 108 -13.81 -10.90 30.46
N SER A 109 -14.04 -10.25 31.59
CA SER A 109 -14.38 -8.84 31.62
C SER A 109 -13.11 -8.03 31.81
N ARG A 110 -12.99 -6.96 31.02
CA ARG A 110 -11.91 -5.99 31.13
C ARG A 110 -12.52 -4.61 31.24
N ALA A 111 -12.40 -4.01 32.41
CA ALA A 111 -12.65 -2.58 32.54
C ALA A 111 -11.52 -1.83 31.82
N VAL A 112 -11.87 -1.04 30.81
CA VAL A 112 -10.97 -0.05 30.22
C VAL A 112 -11.14 1.21 31.06
N LYS A 113 -10.04 1.70 31.64
CA LYS A 113 -10.05 2.98 32.37
C LYS A 113 -10.29 4.10 31.38
N GLU A 114 -10.92 5.17 31.85
CA GLU A 114 -11.01 6.42 31.09
C GLU A 114 -9.61 6.83 30.64
N ALA A 115 -9.47 7.04 29.34
CA ALA A 115 -8.22 7.43 28.71
C ALA A 115 -8.50 8.61 27.78
N PRO A 116 -7.63 9.63 27.77
CA PRO A 116 -7.78 10.75 26.86
C PRO A 116 -7.69 10.26 25.42
N LYS A 117 -8.73 10.55 24.63
CA LYS A 117 -8.77 10.26 23.20
C LYS A 117 -8.51 11.56 22.43
N GLN A 118 -7.58 11.51 21.49
CA GLN A 118 -7.37 12.61 20.56
C GLN A 118 -8.55 12.66 19.58
N VAL A 119 -9.41 13.68 19.72
CA VAL A 119 -10.58 13.88 18.83
C VAL A 119 -10.20 14.73 17.62
N ASN A 120 -9.41 15.79 17.83
CA ASN A 120 -8.89 16.65 16.76
C ASN A 120 -7.37 16.80 16.90
N LYS A 121 -6.63 16.45 15.86
CA LYS A 121 -5.17 16.47 15.86
C LYS A 121 -4.61 17.90 15.87
N ASP A 122 -5.22 18.80 15.12
CA ASP A 122 -4.72 20.17 14.93
C ASP A 122 -4.84 20.97 16.22
N PHE A 123 -5.99 20.91 16.91
CA PHE A 123 -6.15 21.59 18.20
C PHE A 123 -5.21 21.07 19.28
N VAL A 124 -4.95 19.76 19.30
CA VAL A 124 -3.98 19.19 20.24
C VAL A 124 -2.56 19.65 19.89
N LEU A 125 -2.21 19.72 18.60
CA LEU A 125 -0.91 20.22 18.17
C LEU A 125 -0.74 21.71 18.49
N ASP A 126 -1.76 22.54 18.29
CA ASP A 126 -1.74 23.97 18.63
C ASP A 126 -1.61 24.19 20.14
N TYR A 127 -2.28 23.38 20.96
CA TYR A 127 -2.10 23.38 22.41
C TYR A 127 -0.67 23.01 22.81
N VAL A 128 -0.12 21.95 22.23
CA VAL A 128 1.26 21.49 22.51
C VAL A 128 2.27 22.58 22.14
N LYS A 129 2.09 23.24 20.99
CA LYS A 129 2.94 24.37 20.56
C LYS A 129 2.79 25.59 21.47
N SER A 130 1.55 25.99 21.77
CA SER A 130 1.27 27.18 22.60
C SER A 130 1.78 27.05 24.03
N ASN A 131 1.91 25.82 24.54
CA ASN A 131 2.43 25.52 25.86
C ASN A 131 3.91 25.08 25.87
N ASN A 132 4.64 25.23 24.75
CA ASN A 132 6.05 24.86 24.61
C ASN A 132 6.36 23.39 25.01
N LEU A 133 5.42 22.47 24.79
CA LEU A 133 5.59 21.05 25.12
C LEU A 133 6.30 20.31 23.98
N THR A 134 7.52 20.75 23.65
CA THR A 134 8.29 20.32 22.48
C THR A 134 8.63 18.83 22.49
N ASP A 135 8.73 18.21 23.67
CA ASP A 135 9.02 16.78 23.82
C ASP A 135 7.93 15.85 23.22
N PHE A 136 6.72 16.37 22.99
CA PHE A 136 5.62 15.64 22.36
C PHE A 136 5.45 15.96 20.88
N ILE A 137 6.35 16.75 20.29
CA ILE A 137 6.36 17.06 18.86
C ILE A 137 7.43 16.22 18.19
N LYS A 138 7.04 15.48 17.14
CA LYS A 138 8.00 14.81 16.27
C LYS A 138 8.53 15.82 15.25
N GLU A 139 9.80 16.17 15.36
CA GLU A 139 10.48 16.98 14.34
C GLU A 139 10.98 16.07 13.21
N GLU A 140 10.44 16.27 12.01
CA GLU A 140 10.89 15.59 10.81
C GLU A 140 11.40 16.60 9.79
N VAL A 141 12.54 16.30 9.17
CA VAL A 141 13.08 17.12 8.08
C VAL A 141 12.14 17.03 6.89
N LYS A 142 11.67 18.18 6.40
CA LYS A 142 10.96 18.28 5.11
C LYS A 142 11.94 18.08 3.95
N TRP A 143 12.39 16.85 3.76
CA TRP A 143 13.44 16.49 2.81
C TRP A 143 13.15 16.94 1.38
N ALA A 144 11.89 16.85 0.95
CA ALA A 144 11.46 17.26 -0.38
C ALA A 144 11.66 18.76 -0.65
N ASP A 145 11.55 19.61 0.38
CA ASP A 145 11.78 21.05 0.26
C ASP A 145 13.25 21.40 0.46
N LEU A 146 13.91 20.77 1.43
CA LEU A 146 15.35 20.95 1.64
C LEU A 146 16.15 20.57 0.39
N LYS A 147 15.84 19.44 -0.25
CA LYS A 147 16.56 18.98 -1.45
C LYS A 147 16.55 20.00 -2.60
N LYS A 148 15.56 20.89 -2.68
CA LYS A 148 15.47 21.91 -3.75
C LYS A 148 16.47 23.05 -3.57
N THR A 149 16.93 23.31 -2.34
CA THR A 149 17.88 24.39 -2.02
C THR A 149 19.34 23.92 -2.09
N LEU A 150 19.56 22.60 -2.23
CA LEU A 150 20.90 22.01 -2.25
C LEU A 150 21.54 22.06 -3.63
N LYS A 151 22.84 22.35 -3.67
CA LYS A 151 23.68 22.35 -4.88
C LYS A 151 24.69 21.22 -4.82
N ILE A 152 24.94 20.58 -5.95
CA ILE A 152 25.98 19.55 -6.08
C ILE A 152 27.25 20.23 -6.58
N ALA A 153 28.36 20.08 -5.86
CA ALA A 153 29.68 20.56 -6.26
C ALA A 153 30.66 19.39 -6.37
N ASP A 154 31.57 19.46 -7.34
CA ASP A 154 32.67 18.51 -7.48
C ASP A 154 33.94 19.14 -6.90
N VAL A 155 34.48 18.54 -5.83
CA VAL A 155 35.76 18.93 -5.26
C VAL A 155 36.68 17.73 -5.33
N ARG A 156 37.69 17.78 -6.21
CA ARG A 156 38.73 16.75 -6.37
C ARG A 156 38.16 15.34 -6.66
N GLY A 157 37.12 15.24 -7.48
CA GLY A 157 36.54 13.96 -7.91
C GLY A 157 35.55 13.35 -6.92
N LYS A 158 35.18 14.09 -5.86
CA LYS A 158 34.14 13.69 -4.91
C LYS A 158 32.97 14.67 -4.99
N LYS A 159 31.80 14.17 -5.38
CA LYS A 159 30.55 14.94 -5.41
C LYS A 159 30.08 15.18 -3.98
N ILE A 160 30.00 16.45 -3.58
CA ILE A 160 29.50 16.89 -2.28
C ILE A 160 28.23 17.72 -2.45
N VAL A 161 27.36 17.68 -1.45
CA VAL A 161 26.10 18.45 -1.45
C VAL A 161 26.29 19.68 -0.55
N LEU A 162 26.08 20.86 -1.12
CA LEU A 162 26.20 22.16 -0.47
C LEU A 162 24.81 22.77 -0.24
N ASN A 163 24.59 23.45 0.88
CA ASN A 163 23.41 24.30 1.09
C ASN A 163 23.58 25.69 0.42
N GLU A 164 22.58 26.58 0.57
CA GLU A 164 22.61 27.93 -0.03
C GLU A 164 23.82 28.76 0.40
N ASP A 165 24.31 28.55 1.63
CA ASP A 165 25.48 29.21 2.23
C ASP A 165 26.82 28.57 1.84
N GLY A 166 26.81 27.52 1.01
CA GLY A 166 28.02 26.82 0.56
C GLY A 166 28.63 25.86 1.60
N GLN A 167 27.89 25.50 2.65
CA GLN A 167 28.29 24.50 3.65
C GLN A 167 27.90 23.09 3.23
N VAL A 168 28.77 22.11 3.54
CA VAL A 168 28.51 20.69 3.25
C VAL A 168 27.38 20.17 4.11
N VAL A 169 26.35 19.58 3.49
CA VAL A 169 25.22 18.98 4.21
C VAL A 169 25.60 17.57 4.69
N PRO A 170 25.62 17.33 6.01
CA PRO A 170 25.95 16.01 6.55
C PRO A 170 24.85 14.98 6.24
N GLY A 171 25.25 13.74 5.98
CA GLY A 171 24.32 12.61 5.78
C GLY A 171 23.62 12.55 4.42
N VAL A 172 24.08 13.33 3.42
CA VAL A 172 23.51 13.33 2.06
C VAL A 172 24.52 12.79 1.04
N GLU A 173 24.09 11.79 0.28
CA GLU A 173 24.86 11.22 -0.84
C GLU A 173 24.25 11.61 -2.19
N VAL A 174 25.11 11.80 -3.19
CA VAL A 174 24.69 12.12 -4.55
C VAL A 174 24.46 10.83 -5.31
N THR A 175 23.20 10.54 -5.66
CA THR A 175 22.89 9.49 -6.62
C THR A 175 23.40 9.87 -8.00
N GLU A 176 23.99 8.91 -8.72
CA GLU A 176 24.45 9.15 -10.09
C GLU A 176 23.28 9.47 -11.01
N ALA A 177 23.54 10.32 -12.00
CA ALA A 177 22.54 10.62 -13.01
C ALA A 177 22.26 9.35 -13.81
N ASN A 178 21.06 8.80 -13.68
CA ASN A 178 20.58 7.70 -14.48
C ASN A 178 19.42 8.18 -15.38
N THR A 179 19.43 7.72 -16.62
CA THR A 179 18.30 7.94 -17.53
C THR A 179 17.31 6.79 -17.35
N SER A 180 16.13 7.07 -16.80
CA SER A 180 15.03 6.11 -16.77
C SER A 180 14.14 6.26 -17.99
N PHE A 181 13.71 5.15 -18.57
CA PHE A 181 12.76 5.14 -19.68
C PHE A 181 11.39 4.67 -19.18
N LYS A 182 10.33 5.38 -19.58
CA LYS A 182 8.94 5.01 -19.30
C LYS A 182 8.25 4.75 -20.63
N VAL A 183 7.57 3.61 -20.75
CA VAL A 183 6.76 3.27 -21.92
C VAL A 183 5.32 3.70 -21.63
N GLU A 184 4.76 4.53 -22.51
CA GLU A 184 3.38 5.02 -22.44
C GLU A 184 2.70 4.75 -23.78
N VAL A 185 1.62 3.97 -23.77
CA VAL A 185 0.82 3.59 -24.96
C VAL A 185 -0.67 3.61 -24.64
#